data_AF-A0A967SJJ0-F1
#
_entry.id   AF-A0A967SJJ0-F1
#
_cell.length_a   1.000
_cell.length_b   1.000
_cell.length_c   1.000
_cell.angle_alpha   90.00
_cell.angle_beta   90.00
_cell.angle_gamma   90.00
#
_symmetry.space_group_name_H-M   'P 1'
#
loop_
_entity.id
_entity.type
_entity.pdbx_description
1 polymer ?
#
loop_
_entity_poly.entity_id
_entity_poly.type
_entity_poly.pdbx_seq_one_letter_code
_entity_poly.pdbx_strand_id
1 'polypeptide(L)'
;SVSRTNFGRPDQKAADETFIARWRLEPSDPAAYAAGEVVDPVEPIVYYIDPATPTEWRACVRQGVEDWQPAFETAGFSNAIVARDAPSPEEDPEWDMSDVRYSTVRWAASMVRNAMGPSVTDPRSGEIIESDIVWYHNHMRSYRNRLMLETGAANPLARDLPIDRDLMCEAMRQVIAHEIGHALGLPHNMISSSAYDVADLRDPAFADSMGVAPTIMDYARQNYIAQPGDGLEGDDFIRQVGPYDHYAINWGYRVLPDAPTPEAEQATLDAWIVARADDPVYRYLPQRGALWDPRAQTEDLGDDPVEASTLGIANLKRVIDNLVAWTTDPGEDYADLAELYGELVFQWYRYVGHVAAIPGGVYVDLKTA
;
A
#
# COMPACT_ATOMS: atom_id res chain seq x y z
N SER A 1 -2.53 -3.94 -15.28
CA SER A 1 -2.44 -3.95 -16.75
C SER A 1 -3.78 -4.38 -17.35
N VAL A 2 -4.00 -4.07 -18.62
CA VAL A 2 -5.17 -4.50 -19.40
C VAL A 2 -4.68 -5.20 -20.67
N SER A 3 -5.32 -6.30 -21.03
CA SER A 3 -4.96 -7.10 -22.20
C SER A 3 -6.11 -7.16 -23.19
N ARG A 4 -5.79 -7.09 -24.48
CA ARG A 4 -6.74 -7.32 -25.57
C ARG A 4 -6.12 -8.23 -26.63
N THR A 5 -6.98 -8.92 -27.37
CA THR A 5 -6.55 -9.64 -28.57
C THR A 5 -6.63 -8.70 -29.78
N ASN A 6 -5.48 -8.46 -30.41
CA ASN A 6 -5.34 -7.63 -31.59
C ASN A 6 -5.56 -8.46 -32.87
N PHE A 7 -6.70 -8.25 -33.52
CA PHE A 7 -7.09 -8.87 -34.79
C PHE A 7 -6.72 -8.04 -36.03
N GLY A 8 -6.14 -6.85 -35.85
CA GLY A 8 -5.82 -5.91 -36.93
C GLY A 8 -4.43 -6.12 -37.55
N ARG A 9 -3.66 -7.08 -37.05
CA ARG A 9 -2.30 -7.36 -37.54
C ARG A 9 -2.35 -8.08 -38.90
N PRO A 10 -1.41 -7.80 -39.81
CA PRO A 10 -1.32 -8.49 -41.11
C PRO A 10 -0.84 -9.94 -40.98
N ASP A 11 -0.35 -10.32 -39.79
CA ASP A 11 0.02 -11.68 -39.45
C ASP A 11 -1.20 -12.61 -39.62
N GLN A 12 -1.01 -13.85 -40.08
CA GLN A 12 -2.08 -14.86 -40.17
C GLN A 12 -2.47 -15.43 -38.78
N LYS A 13 -2.42 -14.60 -37.75
CA LYS A 13 -2.81 -14.92 -36.37
C LYS A 13 -3.17 -13.64 -35.63
N ALA A 14 -4.07 -13.76 -34.66
CA ALA A 14 -4.25 -12.72 -33.67
C ALA A 14 -3.03 -12.68 -32.72
N ALA A 15 -2.76 -11.52 -32.13
CA ALA A 15 -1.73 -11.36 -31.12
C ALA A 15 -2.34 -10.79 -29.85
N ASP A 16 -1.86 -11.22 -28.69
CA ASP A 16 -2.21 -10.56 -27.44
C ASP A 16 -1.39 -9.28 -27.29
N GLU A 17 -2.05 -8.22 -26.85
CA GLU A 17 -1.48 -6.90 -26.61
C GLU A 17 -1.84 -6.49 -25.19
N THR A 18 -0.83 -6.14 -24.41
CA THR A 18 -0.98 -5.79 -23.00
C THR A 18 -0.44 -4.40 -22.75
N PHE A 19 -1.26 -3.56 -22.12
CA PHE A 19 -0.89 -2.21 -21.70
C PHE A 19 -0.80 -2.18 -20.17
N ILE A 20 0.17 -1.43 -19.65
CA ILE A 20 0.17 -1.08 -18.23
C ILE A 20 -1.05 -0.20 -17.94
N ALA A 21 -1.62 -0.32 -16.75
CA ALA A 21 -2.69 0.57 -16.34
C ALA A 21 -2.02 1.78 -15.66
N ARG A 22 -2.16 2.99 -16.19
CA ARG A 22 -1.61 4.21 -15.58
C ARG A 22 -2.42 5.44 -15.95
N TRP A 23 -2.35 6.47 -15.12
CA TRP A 23 -2.83 7.80 -15.45
C TRP A 23 -1.95 8.44 -16.53
N ARG A 24 -2.54 9.28 -17.39
CA ARG A 24 -1.78 10.07 -18.35
C ARG A 24 -1.19 11.30 -17.66
N LEU A 25 0.13 11.41 -17.63
CA LEU A 25 0.84 12.59 -17.17
C LEU A 25 1.73 13.14 -18.29
N GLU A 26 1.52 14.40 -18.65
CA GLU A 26 2.31 15.13 -19.62
C GLU A 26 3.03 16.29 -18.91
N PRO A 27 4.35 16.50 -19.11
CA PRO A 27 5.06 17.60 -18.47
C PRO A 27 4.51 18.96 -18.89
N SER A 28 4.22 19.84 -17.94
CA SER A 28 3.80 21.22 -18.23
C SER A 28 4.88 22.05 -18.93
N ASP A 29 6.16 21.75 -18.64
CA ASP A 29 7.32 22.24 -19.37
C ASP A 29 8.17 21.05 -19.89
N PRO A 30 7.94 20.60 -21.13
CA PRO A 30 8.69 19.49 -21.72
C PRO A 30 10.19 19.76 -21.86
N ALA A 31 10.61 21.03 -21.98
CA ALA A 31 12.03 21.37 -22.15
C ALA A 31 12.76 21.28 -20.80
N ALA A 32 12.17 21.82 -19.74
CA ALA A 32 12.70 21.69 -18.38
C ALA A 32 12.71 20.22 -17.93
N TYR A 33 11.63 19.48 -18.19
CA TYR A 33 11.57 18.05 -17.88
C TYR A 33 12.65 17.24 -18.62
N ALA A 34 12.85 17.51 -19.92
CA ALA A 34 13.92 16.88 -20.69
C ALA A 34 15.34 17.26 -20.20
N ALA A 35 15.49 18.41 -19.52
CA ALA A 35 16.73 18.79 -18.85
C ALA A 35 16.90 18.11 -17.46
N GLY A 36 15.94 17.30 -17.03
CA GLY A 36 15.95 16.58 -15.75
C GLY A 36 15.36 17.38 -14.58
N GLU A 37 14.70 18.51 -14.85
CA GLU A 37 13.98 19.27 -13.82
C GLU A 37 12.66 18.58 -13.45
N VAL A 38 12.26 18.71 -12.20
CA VAL A 38 10.93 18.29 -11.72
C VAL A 38 9.93 19.38 -12.09
N VAL A 39 8.86 19.02 -12.79
CA VAL A 39 7.82 19.97 -13.24
C VAL A 39 6.43 19.46 -12.91
N ASP A 40 5.44 20.35 -12.85
CA ASP A 40 4.05 19.92 -12.69
C ASP A 40 3.56 19.20 -13.96
N PRO A 41 2.66 18.21 -13.87
CA PRO A 41 1.96 17.73 -15.05
C PRO A 41 0.98 18.79 -15.57
N VAL A 42 0.62 18.72 -16.85
CA VAL A 42 -0.45 19.53 -17.44
C VAL A 42 -1.78 19.30 -16.72
N GLU A 43 -2.08 18.03 -16.41
CA GLU A 43 -3.26 17.62 -15.65
C GLU A 43 -2.81 16.72 -14.50
N PRO A 44 -2.93 17.16 -13.23
CA PRO A 44 -2.63 16.33 -12.08
C PRO A 44 -3.75 15.32 -11.82
N ILE A 45 -3.41 14.21 -11.16
CA ILE A 45 -4.37 13.25 -10.62
C ILE A 45 -5.03 13.89 -9.40
N VAL A 46 -6.33 14.15 -9.47
CA VAL A 46 -7.07 14.82 -8.39
C VAL A 46 -8.04 13.85 -7.72
N TYR A 47 -7.88 13.65 -6.42
CA TYR A 47 -8.86 12.96 -5.58
C TYR A 47 -9.66 13.95 -4.76
N TYR A 48 -10.99 13.89 -4.87
CA TYR A 48 -11.87 14.67 -4.00
C TYR A 48 -12.21 13.88 -2.74
N ILE A 49 -12.09 14.53 -1.59
CA ILE A 49 -12.47 13.94 -0.31
C ILE A 49 -13.98 14.07 -0.14
N ASP A 50 -14.64 12.94 0.09
CA ASP A 50 -16.07 12.89 0.34
C ASP A 50 -16.46 13.78 1.53
N PRO A 51 -17.41 14.73 1.38
CA PRO A 51 -17.91 15.56 2.47
C PRO A 51 -18.43 14.77 3.69
N ALA A 52 -18.86 13.51 3.50
CA ALA A 52 -19.28 12.63 4.59
C ALA A 52 -18.11 12.09 5.43
N THR A 53 -16.86 12.28 4.98
CA THR A 53 -15.66 11.97 5.78
C THR A 53 -15.67 12.80 7.06
N PRO A 54 -15.65 12.16 8.25
CA PRO A 54 -15.62 12.89 9.52
C PRO A 54 -14.44 13.85 9.56
N THR A 55 -14.68 15.07 10.05
CA THR A 55 -13.73 16.18 9.91
C THR A 55 -12.39 15.92 10.56
N GLU A 56 -12.37 15.14 11.63
CA GLU A 56 -11.17 14.73 12.36
C GLU A 56 -10.25 13.82 11.54
N TRP A 57 -10.77 13.09 10.55
CA TRP A 57 -10.00 12.15 9.72
C TRP A 57 -9.60 12.72 8.35
N ARG A 58 -10.21 13.83 7.93
CA ARG A 58 -9.96 14.41 6.59
C ARG A 58 -8.48 14.71 6.32
N ALA A 59 -7.73 15.10 7.35
CA ALA A 59 -6.31 15.41 7.23
C ALA A 59 -5.48 14.16 6.86
N CYS A 60 -5.61 13.05 7.60
CA CYS A 60 -4.89 11.82 7.22
C CYS A 60 -5.42 11.20 5.93
N VAL A 61 -6.70 11.37 5.60
CA VAL A 61 -7.23 10.93 4.31
C VAL A 61 -6.56 11.67 3.15
N ARG A 62 -6.46 13.01 3.26
CA ARG A 62 -5.71 13.84 2.29
C ARG A 62 -4.25 13.41 2.20
N GLN A 63 -3.61 13.24 3.35
CA GLN A 63 -2.21 12.86 3.41
C GLN A 63 -1.97 11.49 2.75
N GLY A 64 -2.84 10.50 2.95
CA GLY A 64 -2.69 9.18 2.32
C GLY A 64 -2.73 9.24 0.79
N VAL A 65 -3.44 10.21 0.21
CA VAL A 65 -3.38 10.48 -1.24
C VAL A 65 -2.02 11.10 -1.62
N GLU A 66 -1.59 12.08 -0.85
CA GLU A 66 -0.42 12.91 -1.14
C GLU A 66 0.92 12.24 -0.77
N ASP A 67 0.90 11.13 -0.03
CA ASP A 67 2.07 10.30 0.28
C ASP A 67 2.77 9.74 -0.96
N TRP A 68 2.08 9.71 -2.10
CA TRP A 68 2.64 9.33 -3.38
C TRP A 68 3.41 10.45 -4.09
N GLN A 69 3.33 11.71 -3.64
CA GLN A 69 4.04 12.82 -4.27
C GLN A 69 5.56 12.58 -4.40
N PRO A 70 6.29 12.14 -3.34
CA PRO A 70 7.72 11.87 -3.46
C PRO A 70 8.07 10.79 -4.50
N ALA A 71 7.21 9.79 -4.66
CA ALA A 71 7.38 8.76 -5.69
C ALA A 71 7.21 9.34 -7.10
N PHE A 72 6.27 10.27 -7.29
CA PHE A 72 6.10 10.99 -8.56
C PHE A 72 7.21 12.01 -8.85
N GLU A 73 7.77 12.66 -7.82
CA GLU A 73 8.96 13.51 -7.98
C GLU A 73 10.14 12.70 -8.52
N THR A 74 10.25 11.43 -8.09
CA THR A 74 11.24 10.49 -8.65
C THR A 74 11.00 10.22 -10.14
N ALA A 75 9.76 10.30 -10.62
CA ALA A 75 9.41 10.23 -12.03
C ALA A 75 9.52 11.59 -12.77
N GLY A 76 9.94 12.65 -12.07
CA GLY A 76 10.11 14.01 -12.62
C GLY A 76 8.86 14.91 -12.51
N PHE A 77 7.84 14.52 -11.74
CA PHE A 77 6.62 15.30 -11.59
C PHE A 77 6.42 15.84 -10.17
N SER A 78 6.32 17.16 -10.03
CA SER A 78 5.77 17.79 -8.81
C SER A 78 4.25 17.84 -8.90
N ASN A 79 3.57 17.86 -7.74
CA ASN A 79 2.09 17.98 -7.68
C ASN A 79 1.33 16.98 -8.57
N ALA A 80 1.90 15.81 -8.83
CA ALA A 80 1.34 14.84 -9.77
C ALA A 80 0.02 14.24 -9.29
N ILE A 81 -0.12 14.13 -7.97
CA ILE A 81 -1.30 13.64 -7.28
C ILE A 81 -1.61 14.56 -6.11
N VAL A 82 -2.86 15.01 -6.03
CA VAL A 82 -3.33 15.96 -5.01
C VAL A 82 -4.71 15.56 -4.51
N ALA A 83 -4.95 15.79 -3.22
CA ALA A 83 -6.29 15.68 -2.66
C ALA A 83 -6.93 17.07 -2.54
N ARG A 84 -8.24 17.15 -2.79
CA ARG A 84 -9.03 18.38 -2.71
C ARG A 84 -10.32 18.13 -1.93
N ASP A 85 -10.85 19.16 -1.28
CA ASP A 85 -12.23 19.08 -0.80
C ASP A 85 -13.18 19.05 -2.00
N ALA A 86 -14.26 18.29 -1.89
CA ALA A 86 -15.33 18.35 -2.89
C ALA A 86 -15.84 19.79 -3.04
N PRO A 87 -16.12 20.25 -4.28
CA PRO A 87 -16.74 21.55 -4.52
C PRO A 87 -18.02 21.72 -3.71
N SER A 88 -18.19 22.91 -3.15
CA SER A 88 -19.47 23.30 -2.57
C SER A 88 -20.53 23.48 -3.67
N PRO A 89 -21.84 23.41 -3.34
CA PRO A 89 -22.90 23.71 -4.29
C PRO A 89 -22.84 25.12 -4.89
N GLU A 90 -22.12 26.07 -4.26
CA GLU A 90 -21.89 27.40 -4.81
C GLU A 90 -20.74 27.44 -5.84
N GLU A 91 -19.75 26.55 -5.70
CA GLU A 91 -18.61 26.43 -6.61
C GLU A 91 -18.96 25.60 -7.85
N ASP A 92 -19.63 24.46 -7.66
CA ASP A 92 -20.13 23.61 -8.75
C ASP A 92 -21.44 22.92 -8.31
N PRO A 93 -22.62 23.45 -8.71
CA PRO A 93 -23.92 22.88 -8.33
C PRO A 93 -24.20 21.53 -9.02
N GLU A 94 -23.46 21.19 -10.07
CA GLU A 94 -23.61 19.92 -10.81
C GLU A 94 -22.57 18.87 -10.37
N TRP A 95 -21.74 19.19 -9.37
CA TRP A 95 -20.78 18.23 -8.84
C TRP A 95 -21.48 17.08 -8.14
N ASP A 96 -21.15 15.86 -8.55
CA ASP A 96 -21.59 14.62 -7.92
C ASP A 96 -20.39 13.68 -7.80
N MET A 97 -20.22 13.06 -6.63
CA MET A 97 -19.14 12.10 -6.39
C MET A 97 -19.22 10.85 -7.29
N SER A 98 -20.37 10.60 -7.91
CA SER A 98 -20.62 9.48 -8.82
C SER A 98 -20.45 9.86 -10.30
N ASP A 99 -20.02 11.09 -10.57
CA ASP A 99 -19.64 11.51 -11.91
C ASP A 99 -18.27 10.93 -12.28
N VAL A 100 -18.20 10.26 -13.43
CA VAL A 100 -16.98 9.63 -13.95
C VAL A 100 -15.81 10.61 -14.17
N ARG A 101 -16.08 11.92 -14.19
CA ARG A 101 -15.06 12.96 -14.31
C ARG A 101 -14.26 13.19 -13.03
N TYR A 102 -14.73 12.70 -11.89
CA TYR A 102 -14.14 12.99 -10.58
C TYR A 102 -13.76 11.70 -9.88
N SER A 103 -12.48 11.56 -9.56
CA SER A 103 -11.99 10.49 -8.67
C SER A 103 -12.17 10.91 -7.22
N THR A 104 -12.62 10.00 -6.37
CA THR A 104 -12.99 10.35 -5.00
C THR A 104 -12.45 9.37 -3.96
N VAL A 105 -12.24 9.86 -2.74
CA VAL A 105 -12.09 9.00 -1.55
C VAL A 105 -13.41 9.04 -0.79
N ARG A 106 -14.22 7.99 -0.97
CA ARG A 106 -15.57 7.84 -0.43
C ARG A 106 -15.56 7.28 0.97
N TRP A 107 -16.37 7.87 1.85
CA TRP A 107 -16.57 7.38 3.20
C TRP A 107 -17.90 6.63 3.31
N ALA A 108 -17.83 5.31 3.18
CA ALA A 108 -19.01 4.46 3.23
C ALA A 108 -19.42 4.13 4.67
N ALA A 109 -20.64 4.51 5.06
CA ALA A 109 -21.29 4.10 6.30
C ALA A 109 -21.65 2.60 6.27
N SER A 110 -20.66 1.74 6.50
CA SER A 110 -20.75 0.28 6.35
C SER A 110 -20.10 -0.44 7.53
N MET A 111 -20.68 -1.60 7.88
CA MET A 111 -20.15 -2.52 8.90
C MET A 111 -19.00 -3.39 8.35
N VAL A 112 -18.70 -3.32 7.05
CA VAL A 112 -17.59 -4.04 6.43
C VAL A 112 -16.25 -3.55 7.00
N ARG A 113 -15.35 -4.49 7.29
CA ARG A 113 -14.00 -4.25 7.81
C ARG A 113 -12.97 -4.30 6.67
N ASN A 114 -13.08 -3.40 5.68
CA ASN A 114 -12.15 -3.35 4.54
C ASN A 114 -11.98 -1.94 3.96
N ALA A 115 -11.09 -1.79 2.98
CA ALA A 115 -11.08 -0.69 2.01
C ALA A 115 -10.91 -1.26 0.60
N MET A 116 -11.17 -0.47 -0.43
CA MET A 116 -10.98 -0.86 -1.83
C MET A 116 -10.58 0.33 -2.69
N GLY A 117 -9.60 0.16 -3.57
CA GLY A 117 -9.19 1.13 -4.59
C GLY A 117 -9.44 0.65 -6.03
N PRO A 118 -10.70 0.52 -6.48
CA PRO A 118 -10.99 0.23 -7.88
C PRO A 118 -10.58 1.38 -8.80
N SER A 119 -10.28 1.04 -10.05
CA SER A 119 -10.03 2.00 -11.12
C SER A 119 -10.71 1.56 -12.41
N VAL A 120 -11.16 2.52 -13.21
CA VAL A 120 -11.64 2.28 -14.58
C VAL A 120 -10.49 2.56 -15.55
N THR A 121 -10.19 1.59 -16.41
CA THR A 121 -9.09 1.67 -17.38
C THR A 121 -9.63 1.53 -18.81
N ASP A 122 -9.22 2.41 -19.72
CA ASP A 122 -9.50 2.25 -21.15
C ASP A 122 -8.70 1.04 -21.69
N PRO A 123 -9.37 -0.04 -22.14
CA PRO A 123 -8.68 -1.24 -22.62
C PRO A 123 -7.93 -1.03 -23.94
N ARG A 124 -8.06 0.15 -24.57
CA ARG A 124 -7.40 0.47 -25.84
C ARG A 124 -6.02 1.10 -25.68
N SER A 125 -5.77 1.72 -24.53
CA SER A 125 -4.54 2.48 -24.24
C SER A 125 -3.89 2.08 -22.91
N GLY A 126 -4.65 1.49 -21.97
CA GLY A 126 -4.20 1.32 -20.59
C GLY A 126 -4.33 2.58 -19.73
N GLU A 127 -4.95 3.64 -20.25
CA GLU A 127 -5.17 4.87 -19.49
C GLU A 127 -6.21 4.65 -18.39
N ILE A 128 -5.84 4.95 -17.14
CA ILE A 128 -6.80 5.06 -16.04
C ILE A 128 -7.54 6.37 -16.22
N ILE A 129 -8.87 6.30 -16.26
CA ILE A 129 -9.73 7.45 -16.53
C ILE A 129 -10.43 7.97 -15.26
N GLU A 130 -10.61 7.09 -14.27
CA GLU A 130 -11.36 7.38 -13.04
C GLU A 130 -11.00 6.33 -11.98
N SER A 131 -11.01 6.73 -10.70
CA SER A 131 -10.90 5.82 -9.57
C SER A 131 -11.63 6.34 -8.31
N ASP A 132 -12.41 5.44 -7.70
CA ASP A 132 -13.16 5.69 -6.48
C ASP A 132 -12.62 4.83 -5.33
N ILE A 133 -11.81 5.40 -4.45
CA ILE A 133 -11.39 4.72 -3.23
C ILE A 133 -12.58 4.64 -2.28
N VAL A 134 -12.88 3.45 -1.76
CA VAL A 134 -13.97 3.24 -0.80
C VAL A 134 -13.40 2.85 0.54
N TRP A 135 -13.52 3.75 1.51
CA TRP A 135 -13.28 3.48 2.92
C TRP A 135 -14.58 3.05 3.61
N TYR A 136 -14.65 1.81 4.10
CA TYR A 136 -15.76 1.39 4.94
C TYR A 136 -15.53 1.84 6.39
N HIS A 137 -16.46 2.59 6.97
CA HIS A 137 -16.33 3.18 8.31
C HIS A 137 -15.85 2.19 9.37
N ASN A 138 -16.43 0.98 9.40
CA ASN A 138 -16.08 -0.02 10.41
C ASN A 138 -14.71 -0.67 10.19
N HIS A 139 -13.98 -0.34 9.12
CA HIS A 139 -12.60 -0.80 8.94
C HIS A 139 -11.66 -0.27 10.02
N MET A 140 -11.95 0.89 10.63
CA MET A 140 -11.23 1.42 11.80
C MET A 140 -11.11 0.37 12.91
N ARG A 141 -12.14 -0.44 13.15
CA ARG A 141 -12.14 -1.53 14.13
C ARG A 141 -11.06 -2.59 13.84
N SER A 142 -10.70 -2.79 12.57
CA SER A 142 -9.65 -3.73 12.15
C SER A 142 -8.28 -3.24 12.59
N TYR A 143 -7.96 -1.97 12.38
CA TYR A 143 -6.68 -1.40 12.77
C TYR A 143 -6.59 -1.17 14.27
N ARG A 144 -7.70 -0.76 14.90
CA ARG A 144 -7.82 -0.73 16.37
C ARG A 144 -7.36 -2.05 16.97
N ASN A 145 -7.91 -3.16 16.48
CA ASN A 145 -7.59 -4.46 17.05
C ASN A 145 -6.18 -4.93 16.64
N ARG A 146 -5.79 -4.77 15.37
CA ARG A 146 -4.47 -5.19 14.89
C ARG A 146 -3.34 -4.44 15.57
N LEU A 147 -3.42 -3.12 15.71
CA LEU A 147 -2.43 -2.33 16.45
C LEU A 147 -2.25 -2.90 17.87
N MET A 148 -3.34 -3.09 18.62
CA MET A 148 -3.25 -3.64 19.97
C MET A 148 -2.61 -5.03 20.00
N LEU A 149 -3.05 -5.94 19.12
CA LEU A 149 -2.62 -7.33 19.14
C LEU A 149 -1.20 -7.52 18.60
N GLU A 150 -0.86 -6.82 17.52
CA GLU A 150 0.39 -7.01 16.79
C GLU A 150 1.52 -6.14 17.37
N THR A 151 1.21 -4.92 17.85
CA THR A 151 2.23 -3.96 18.32
C THR A 151 2.14 -3.63 19.80
N GLY A 152 0.99 -3.82 20.48
CA GLY A 152 0.75 -3.40 21.86
C GLY A 152 1.76 -3.91 22.91
N ALA A 153 2.48 -5.00 22.62
CA ALA A 153 3.61 -5.42 23.44
C ALA A 153 4.72 -4.34 23.47
N ALA A 154 5.15 -3.85 22.31
CA ALA A 154 6.23 -2.87 22.15
C ALA A 154 5.75 -1.42 22.02
N ASN A 155 4.48 -1.20 21.65
CA ASN A 155 3.85 0.10 21.45
C ASN A 155 2.84 0.41 22.57
N PRO A 156 3.20 1.23 23.58
CA PRO A 156 2.26 1.61 24.64
C PRO A 156 1.01 2.35 24.17
N LEU A 157 1.08 3.10 23.05
CA LEU A 157 -0.05 3.88 22.51
C LEU A 157 -1.15 3.00 21.92
N ALA A 158 -0.84 1.73 21.61
CA ALA A 158 -1.79 0.78 21.05
C ALA A 158 -2.56 -0.04 22.11
N ARG A 159 -2.42 0.27 23.40
CA ARG A 159 -2.98 -0.55 24.51
C ARG A 159 -4.38 -0.14 24.96
N ASP A 160 -4.90 0.98 24.46
CA ASP A 160 -6.20 1.51 24.87
C ASP A 160 -7.31 1.19 23.84
N LEU A 161 -8.54 1.13 24.32
CA LEU A 161 -9.76 1.10 23.49
C LEU A 161 -10.68 2.25 23.92
N PRO A 162 -10.94 3.25 23.05
CA PRO A 162 -10.36 3.43 21.70
C PRO A 162 -8.86 3.74 21.75
N ILE A 163 -8.15 3.40 20.67
CA ILE A 163 -6.76 3.84 20.46
C ILE A 163 -6.72 5.36 20.28
N ASP A 164 -5.60 5.97 20.66
CA ASP A 164 -5.32 7.38 20.41
C ASP A 164 -5.62 7.78 18.95
N ARG A 165 -6.19 8.97 18.80
CA ARG A 165 -6.66 9.46 17.50
C ARG A 165 -5.51 9.58 16.51
N ASP A 166 -4.35 10.08 16.93
CA ASP A 166 -3.27 10.40 16.00
C ASP A 166 -2.66 9.09 15.46
N LEU A 167 -2.47 8.08 16.33
CA LEU A 167 -2.07 6.72 15.91
C LEU A 167 -3.12 6.04 14.99
N MET A 168 -4.42 6.24 15.24
CA MET A 168 -5.46 5.75 14.32
C MET A 168 -5.38 6.46 12.97
N CYS A 169 -5.11 7.76 12.96
CA CYS A 169 -4.98 8.57 11.75
C CYS A 169 -3.80 8.09 10.89
N GLU A 170 -2.65 7.80 11.52
CA GLU A 170 -1.48 7.20 10.89
C GLU A 170 -1.81 5.84 10.25
N ALA A 171 -2.47 4.94 11.01
CA ALA A 171 -2.87 3.64 10.47
C ALA A 171 -3.83 3.78 9.27
N MET A 172 -4.81 4.70 9.34
CA MET A 172 -5.76 4.98 8.25
C MET A 172 -5.06 5.54 7.02
N ARG A 173 -4.16 6.51 7.19
CA ARG A 173 -3.35 7.12 6.13
C ARG A 173 -2.67 6.05 5.28
N GLN A 174 -2.06 5.05 5.91
CA GLN A 174 -1.34 3.98 5.21
C GLN A 174 -2.24 3.00 4.45
N VAL A 175 -3.49 2.83 4.87
CA VAL A 175 -4.47 2.09 4.06
C VAL A 175 -4.87 2.88 2.84
N ILE A 176 -5.13 4.18 3.02
CA ILE A 176 -5.56 5.04 1.92
C ILE A 176 -4.44 5.13 0.90
N ALA A 177 -3.19 5.31 1.33
CA ALA A 177 -2.02 5.26 0.46
C ALA A 177 -1.89 3.91 -0.27
N HIS A 178 -2.17 2.78 0.39
CA HIS A 178 -2.21 1.46 -0.26
C HIS A 178 -3.29 1.37 -1.35
N GLU A 179 -4.52 1.82 -1.06
CA GLU A 179 -5.61 1.81 -2.05
C GLU A 179 -5.34 2.79 -3.21
N ILE A 180 -4.69 3.92 -2.93
CA ILE A 180 -4.22 4.85 -3.97
C ILE A 180 -3.17 4.17 -4.84
N GLY A 181 -2.26 3.37 -4.28
CA GLY A 181 -1.33 2.57 -5.07
C GLY A 181 -2.01 1.65 -6.08
N HIS A 182 -3.12 0.99 -5.69
CA HIS A 182 -3.97 0.25 -6.64
C HIS A 182 -4.54 1.14 -7.74
N ALA A 183 -5.02 2.33 -7.37
CA ALA A 183 -5.53 3.30 -8.31
C ALA A 183 -4.46 3.96 -9.20
N LEU A 184 -3.18 3.83 -8.86
CA LEU A 184 -2.03 4.14 -9.72
C LEU A 184 -1.62 2.96 -10.61
N GLY A 185 -2.37 1.86 -10.57
CA GLY A 185 -2.16 0.67 -11.39
C GLY A 185 -1.20 -0.36 -10.78
N LEU A 186 -0.80 -0.20 -9.52
CA LEU A 186 0.13 -1.11 -8.84
C LEU A 186 -0.62 -2.34 -8.27
N PRO A 187 -0.17 -3.56 -8.59
CA PRO A 187 -0.67 -4.76 -7.93
C PRO A 187 -0.03 -4.92 -6.55
N HIS A 188 -0.61 -5.81 -5.73
CA HIS A 188 0.08 -6.27 -4.54
C HIS A 188 1.46 -6.87 -4.85
N ASN A 189 2.39 -6.72 -3.92
CA ASN A 189 3.72 -7.32 -3.99
C ASN A 189 4.11 -7.98 -2.67
N MET A 190 3.52 -9.14 -2.37
CA MET A 190 3.66 -9.80 -1.05
C MET A 190 5.05 -10.36 -0.75
N ILE A 191 5.97 -10.42 -1.72
CA ILE A 191 7.34 -10.89 -1.49
C ILE A 191 8.24 -9.79 -0.92
N SER A 192 7.75 -8.55 -0.90
CA SER A 192 8.57 -7.38 -0.59
C SER A 192 9.01 -7.37 0.87
N SER A 193 8.13 -7.81 1.78
CA SER A 193 8.37 -7.97 3.22
C SER A 193 9.62 -8.81 3.54
N SER A 194 9.99 -9.75 2.66
CA SER A 194 11.17 -10.61 2.80
C SER A 194 12.51 -9.97 2.45
N ALA A 195 12.50 -8.71 1.99
CA ALA A 195 13.71 -8.02 1.54
C ALA A 195 14.54 -7.39 2.67
N TYR A 196 13.94 -7.20 3.84
CA TYR A 196 14.60 -6.59 4.99
C TYR A 196 14.95 -7.63 6.05
N ASP A 197 16.10 -7.45 6.70
CA ASP A 197 16.54 -8.33 7.77
C ASP A 197 15.64 -8.13 9.00
N VAL A 198 15.30 -9.21 9.71
CA VAL A 198 14.51 -9.14 10.96
C VAL A 198 15.15 -8.21 12.00
N ALA A 199 16.49 -8.13 12.03
CA ALA A 199 17.22 -7.26 12.94
C ALA A 199 17.05 -5.76 12.58
N ASP A 200 17.06 -5.42 11.29
CA ASP A 200 16.94 -4.04 10.82
C ASP A 200 15.54 -3.49 11.10
N LEU A 201 14.50 -4.31 10.94
CA LEU A 201 13.13 -3.96 11.29
C LEU A 201 12.91 -3.66 12.78
N ARG A 202 13.90 -3.96 13.63
CA ARG A 202 13.89 -3.65 15.07
C ARG A 202 14.81 -2.49 15.43
N ASP A 203 15.50 -1.90 14.46
CA ASP A 203 16.27 -0.68 14.63
C ASP A 203 15.38 0.54 14.30
N PRO A 204 15.22 1.50 15.23
CA PRO A 204 14.34 2.65 15.00
C PRO A 204 14.76 3.52 13.81
N ALA A 205 16.08 3.70 13.59
CA ALA A 205 16.55 4.55 12.49
C ALA A 205 16.29 3.88 11.12
N PHE A 206 16.41 2.56 11.07
CA PHE A 206 16.01 1.80 9.88
C PHE A 206 14.51 1.84 9.67
N ALA A 207 13.70 1.55 10.70
CA ALA A 207 12.24 1.53 10.59
C ALA A 207 11.66 2.89 10.14
N ASP A 208 12.13 4.00 10.72
CA ASP A 208 11.74 5.37 10.35
C ASP A 208 12.02 5.65 8.86
N SER A 209 13.20 5.27 8.38
CA SER A 209 13.64 5.59 7.01
C SER A 209 13.16 4.63 5.93
N MET A 210 13.02 3.33 6.25
CA MET A 210 12.77 2.27 5.27
C MET A 210 11.38 1.65 5.41
N GLY A 211 10.69 1.91 6.51
CA GLY A 211 9.42 1.30 6.85
C GLY A 211 9.55 -0.19 7.15
N VAL A 212 8.41 -0.89 7.13
CA VAL A 212 8.35 -2.34 7.42
C VAL A 212 8.50 -3.23 6.18
N ALA A 213 8.42 -2.65 4.98
CA ALA A 213 8.63 -3.32 3.70
C ALA A 213 9.02 -2.29 2.61
N PRO A 214 9.72 -2.71 1.54
CA PRO A 214 10.09 -1.83 0.42
C PRO A 214 8.93 -1.19 -0.33
N THR A 215 7.72 -1.73 -0.23
CA THR A 215 6.51 -1.20 -0.87
C THR A 215 5.34 -1.21 0.08
N ILE A 216 4.54 -0.15 0.02
CA ILE A 216 3.24 -0.09 0.70
C ILE A 216 2.24 -1.11 0.16
N MET A 217 2.48 -1.66 -1.05
CA MET A 217 1.62 -2.65 -1.72
C MET A 217 1.76 -4.06 -1.16
N ASP A 218 2.65 -4.28 -0.20
CA ASP A 218 2.73 -5.50 0.61
C ASP A 218 1.66 -5.48 1.72
N TYR A 219 1.21 -6.66 2.16
CA TYR A 219 0.36 -6.84 3.34
C TYR A 219 1.16 -6.93 4.65
N ALA A 220 2.41 -6.50 4.66
CA ALA A 220 3.18 -6.13 5.85
C ALA A 220 2.55 -4.93 6.59
N ARG A 221 1.40 -5.12 7.26
CA ARG A 221 0.59 -3.98 7.74
C ARG A 221 1.18 -3.27 8.95
N GLN A 222 1.77 -4.02 9.88
CA GLN A 222 2.27 -3.54 11.16
C GLN A 222 3.57 -4.25 11.52
N ASN A 223 4.51 -3.55 12.15
CA ASN A 223 5.78 -4.08 12.65
C ASN A 223 5.56 -4.97 13.89
N TYR A 224 5.03 -6.16 13.69
CA TYR A 224 4.68 -7.08 14.78
C TYR A 224 5.89 -7.75 15.44
N ILE A 225 7.09 -7.60 14.86
CA ILE A 225 8.33 -8.22 15.33
C ILE A 225 9.07 -7.36 16.36
N ALA A 226 8.80 -6.06 16.38
CA ALA A 226 9.34 -5.12 17.36
C ALA A 226 9.08 -5.60 18.80
N GLN A 227 10.12 -5.59 19.62
CA GLN A 227 10.08 -6.05 21.01
C GLN A 227 10.13 -4.86 21.99
N PRO A 228 9.60 -5.03 23.22
CA PRO A 228 9.83 -4.05 24.27
C PRO A 228 11.34 -3.81 24.48
N GLY A 229 11.76 -2.54 24.38
CA GLY A 229 13.15 -2.14 24.52
C GLY A 229 13.89 -1.88 23.21
N ASP A 230 13.29 -2.16 22.06
CA ASP A 230 13.87 -1.84 20.74
C ASP A 230 13.84 -0.32 20.44
N GLY A 231 12.91 0.42 21.07
CA GLY A 231 12.87 1.88 21.00
C GLY A 231 12.10 2.47 19.82
N LEU A 232 11.31 1.65 19.11
CA LEU A 232 10.42 2.11 18.05
C LEU A 232 9.26 2.94 18.60
N GLU A 233 8.87 3.98 17.87
CA GLU A 233 7.79 4.91 18.23
C GLU A 233 6.95 5.30 16.98
N GLY A 234 5.69 5.69 17.19
CA GLY A 234 4.83 6.26 16.13
C GLY A 234 4.78 5.43 14.83
N ASP A 235 5.20 6.07 13.73
CA ASP A 235 5.17 5.55 12.36
C ASP A 235 6.12 4.35 12.14
N ASP A 236 7.08 4.07 13.03
CA ASP A 236 8.00 2.91 12.93
C ASP A 236 7.24 1.56 12.91
N PHE A 237 6.00 1.57 13.41
CA PHE A 237 5.16 0.39 13.50
C PHE A 237 4.32 0.13 12.25
N ILE A 238 4.28 1.02 11.26
CA ILE A 238 3.38 0.91 10.11
C ILE A 238 4.16 0.92 8.79
N ARG A 239 3.58 0.31 7.75
CA ARG A 239 4.13 0.41 6.38
C ARG A 239 4.04 1.82 5.85
N GLN A 240 4.90 2.17 4.89
CA GLN A 240 4.92 3.46 4.20
C GLN A 240 5.27 3.28 2.72
N VAL A 241 5.10 4.34 1.92
CA VAL A 241 5.61 4.40 0.54
C VAL A 241 7.12 4.26 0.58
N GLY A 242 7.65 3.24 -0.10
CA GLY A 242 9.03 2.80 0.04
C GLY A 242 9.84 2.80 -1.27
N PRO A 243 11.11 2.36 -1.23
CA PRO A 243 12.00 2.38 -2.38
C PRO A 243 11.47 1.64 -3.61
N TYR A 244 10.71 0.55 -3.43
CA TYR A 244 10.07 -0.17 -4.53
C TYR A 244 8.95 0.67 -5.16
N ASP A 245 8.18 1.43 -4.37
CA ASP A 245 7.11 2.30 -4.88
C ASP A 245 7.69 3.43 -5.73
N HIS A 246 8.76 4.07 -5.26
CA HIS A 246 9.51 5.06 -6.04
C HIS A 246 10.00 4.47 -7.37
N TYR A 247 10.54 3.25 -7.34
CA TYR A 247 10.99 2.55 -8.54
C TYR A 247 9.84 2.21 -9.50
N ALA A 248 8.72 1.69 -8.97
CA ALA A 248 7.56 1.30 -9.76
C ALA A 248 6.87 2.51 -10.40
N ILE A 249 6.73 3.62 -9.66
CA ILE A 249 6.21 4.89 -10.19
C ILE A 249 7.17 5.47 -11.22
N ASN A 250 8.48 5.48 -10.96
CA ASN A 250 9.44 5.93 -11.96
C ASN A 250 9.36 5.10 -13.25
N TRP A 251 9.34 3.77 -13.14
CA TRP A 251 9.23 2.87 -14.30
C TRP A 251 7.90 3.07 -15.04
N GLY A 252 6.81 3.25 -14.30
CA GLY A 252 5.46 3.36 -14.85
C GLY A 252 5.07 4.75 -15.35
N TYR A 253 5.69 5.83 -14.88
CA TYR A 253 5.23 7.20 -15.11
C TYR A 253 6.28 8.16 -15.66
N ARG A 254 7.58 7.81 -15.64
CA ARG A 254 8.60 8.67 -16.24
C ARG A 254 8.37 8.77 -17.74
N VAL A 255 8.27 10.00 -18.24
CA VAL A 255 8.21 10.29 -19.66
C VAL A 255 9.63 10.18 -20.22
N LEU A 256 9.77 9.55 -21.38
CA LEU A 256 11.02 9.41 -22.10
C LEU A 256 10.98 10.28 -23.37
N PRO A 257 11.49 11.54 -23.33
CA PRO A 257 11.32 12.49 -24.44
C PRO A 257 11.87 11.99 -25.79
N ASP A 258 12.91 11.16 -25.74
CA ASP A 258 13.57 10.59 -26.93
C ASP A 258 12.89 9.31 -27.46
N ALA A 259 11.79 8.86 -26.84
CA ALA A 259 11.03 7.67 -27.21
C ALA A 259 9.62 8.05 -27.68
N PRO A 260 9.41 8.37 -28.98
CA PRO A 260 8.14 8.87 -29.48
C PRO A 260 7.04 7.81 -29.62
N THR A 261 7.35 6.53 -29.40
CA THR A 261 6.37 5.43 -29.41
C THR A 261 6.59 4.50 -28.23
N PRO A 262 5.56 3.76 -27.77
CA PRO A 262 5.71 2.79 -26.68
C PRO A 262 6.82 1.75 -26.93
N GLU A 263 6.99 1.31 -28.18
CA GLU A 263 8.04 0.34 -28.54
C GLU A 263 9.45 0.94 -28.39
N ALA A 264 9.60 2.25 -28.54
CA ALA A 264 10.88 2.94 -28.36
C ALA A 264 11.28 3.05 -26.88
N GLU A 265 10.32 2.97 -25.95
CA GLU A 265 10.60 3.00 -24.50
C GLU A 265 11.18 1.67 -24.00
N GLN A 266 10.84 0.56 -24.66
CA GLN A 266 11.06 -0.80 -24.16
C GLN A 266 12.51 -1.07 -23.76
N ALA A 267 13.49 -0.72 -24.58
CA ALA A 267 14.90 -0.98 -24.28
C ALA A 267 15.38 -0.27 -23.00
N THR A 268 14.89 0.94 -22.74
CA THR A 268 15.21 1.71 -21.54
C THR A 268 14.53 1.09 -20.31
N LEU A 269 13.25 0.77 -20.44
CA LEU A 269 12.45 0.17 -19.36
C LEU A 269 12.98 -1.22 -18.96
N ASP A 270 13.39 -2.04 -19.92
CA ASP A 270 14.00 -3.34 -19.69
C ASP A 270 15.37 -3.19 -18.98
N ALA A 271 16.18 -2.21 -19.40
CA ALA A 271 17.47 -1.94 -18.76
C ALA A 271 17.32 -1.53 -17.28
N TRP A 272 16.29 -0.75 -16.94
CA TRP A 272 16.02 -0.38 -15.54
C TRP A 272 15.62 -1.60 -14.69
N ILE A 273 14.85 -2.54 -15.25
CA ILE A 273 14.51 -3.80 -14.59
C ILE A 273 15.76 -4.64 -14.35
N VAL A 274 16.58 -4.83 -15.39
CA VAL A 274 17.81 -5.64 -15.27
C VAL A 274 18.79 -5.03 -14.27
N ALA A 275 18.90 -3.69 -14.22
CA ALA A 275 19.78 -3.00 -13.28
C ALA A 275 19.45 -3.26 -11.79
N ARG A 276 18.22 -3.70 -11.49
CA ARG A 276 17.75 -3.98 -10.12
C ARG A 276 17.42 -5.46 -9.87
N ALA A 277 17.62 -6.33 -10.87
CA ALA A 277 17.10 -7.71 -10.85
C ALA A 277 17.64 -8.59 -9.70
N ASP A 278 18.84 -8.30 -9.20
CA ASP A 278 19.48 -9.07 -8.12
C ASP A 278 19.31 -8.42 -6.73
N ASP A 279 18.63 -7.27 -6.64
CA ASP A 279 18.41 -6.56 -5.39
C ASP A 279 17.03 -6.94 -4.80
N PRO A 280 16.95 -7.57 -3.60
CA PRO A 280 15.71 -7.97 -2.98
C PRO A 280 14.71 -6.82 -2.77
N VAL A 281 15.20 -5.59 -2.55
CA VAL A 281 14.36 -4.40 -2.33
C VAL A 281 13.47 -4.11 -3.54
N TYR A 282 13.92 -4.48 -4.75
CA TYR A 282 13.19 -4.24 -5.99
C TYR A 282 12.51 -5.50 -6.54
N ARG A 283 12.41 -6.57 -5.74
CA ARG A 283 11.84 -7.84 -6.16
C ARG A 283 10.32 -7.74 -6.32
N TYR A 284 9.81 -8.31 -7.40
CA TYR A 284 8.39 -8.47 -7.65
C TYR A 284 8.03 -9.94 -7.87
N LEU A 285 6.98 -10.40 -7.18
CA LEU A 285 6.37 -11.69 -7.46
C LEU A 285 4.85 -11.52 -7.62
N PRO A 286 4.27 -11.79 -8.81
CA PRO A 286 2.83 -11.74 -9.00
C PRO A 286 2.12 -12.67 -8.02
N GLN A 287 0.95 -12.27 -7.53
CA GLN A 287 0.22 -12.98 -6.49
C GLN A 287 -0.07 -14.46 -6.81
N ARG A 288 -0.23 -14.82 -8.10
CA ARG A 288 -0.36 -16.23 -8.51
C ARG A 288 0.92 -17.06 -8.32
N GLY A 289 2.08 -16.44 -8.52
CA GLY A 289 3.39 -17.04 -8.24
C GLY A 289 3.70 -17.10 -6.74
N ALA A 290 3.22 -16.11 -5.99
CA ALA A 290 3.39 -16.03 -4.53
C ALA A 290 2.69 -17.15 -3.75
N LEU A 291 1.67 -17.81 -4.31
CA LEU A 291 0.88 -18.85 -3.63
C LEU A 291 1.70 -20.01 -3.03
N TRP A 292 2.91 -20.24 -3.54
CA TRP A 292 3.76 -21.35 -3.14
C TRP A 292 5.07 -20.93 -2.50
N ASP A 293 5.41 -19.63 -2.56
CA ASP A 293 6.67 -19.11 -2.05
C ASP A 293 6.50 -18.70 -0.59
N PRO A 294 7.20 -19.33 0.36
CA PRO A 294 7.06 -19.01 1.78
C PRO A 294 7.58 -17.62 2.14
N ARG A 295 8.24 -16.91 1.21
CA ARG A 295 8.67 -15.51 1.36
C ARG A 295 7.60 -14.49 0.95
N ALA A 296 6.47 -14.94 0.40
CA ALA A 296 5.48 -14.08 -0.25
C ALA A 296 4.07 -14.24 0.35
N GLN A 297 4.00 -14.33 1.69
CA GLN A 297 2.75 -14.61 2.39
C GLN A 297 2.07 -13.29 2.77
N THR A 298 0.75 -13.32 2.98
CA THR A 298 0.10 -12.11 3.52
C THR A 298 0.45 -11.96 5.00
N GLU A 299 0.74 -10.73 5.42
CA GLU A 299 0.95 -10.36 6.82
C GLU A 299 2.23 -10.99 7.44
N ASP A 300 3.21 -11.36 6.62
CA ASP A 300 4.56 -11.74 7.07
C ASP A 300 5.50 -10.53 7.11
N LEU A 301 6.66 -10.70 7.75
CA LEU A 301 7.72 -9.70 7.86
C LEU A 301 9.08 -10.38 7.90
N GLY A 302 10.07 -9.72 7.29
CA GLY A 302 11.47 -10.05 7.42
C GLY A 302 11.93 -11.22 6.56
N ASP A 303 13.24 -11.35 6.43
CA ASP A 303 13.95 -12.37 5.68
C ASP A 303 13.90 -13.78 6.32
N ASP A 304 13.67 -13.85 7.64
CA ASP A 304 13.51 -15.10 8.40
C ASP A 304 12.08 -15.23 8.99
N PRO A 305 11.17 -15.97 8.33
CA PRO A 305 9.81 -16.17 8.83
C PRO A 305 9.74 -16.93 10.16
N VAL A 306 10.76 -17.73 10.51
CA VAL A 306 10.81 -18.46 11.79
C VAL A 306 11.15 -17.49 12.92
N GLU A 307 12.16 -16.65 12.73
CA GLU A 307 12.52 -15.63 13.71
C GLU A 307 11.40 -14.60 13.88
N ALA A 308 10.88 -14.04 12.79
CA ALA A 308 9.78 -13.08 12.80
C ALA A 308 8.55 -13.64 13.52
N SER A 309 8.12 -14.86 13.20
CA SER A 309 6.98 -15.51 13.86
C SER A 309 7.25 -15.82 15.33
N THR A 310 8.49 -16.13 15.69
CA THR A 310 8.88 -16.34 17.09
C THR A 310 8.74 -15.05 17.91
N LEU A 311 9.18 -13.93 17.36
CA LEU A 311 9.05 -12.59 17.96
C LEU A 311 7.59 -12.15 18.05
N GLY A 312 6.80 -12.36 16.99
CA GLY A 312 5.36 -12.09 16.97
C GLY A 312 4.62 -12.90 18.03
N ILE A 313 4.88 -14.21 18.15
CA ILE A 313 4.30 -15.06 19.21
C ILE A 313 4.73 -14.59 20.60
N ALA A 314 5.98 -14.15 20.78
CA ALA A 314 6.43 -13.58 22.05
C ALA A 314 5.63 -12.33 22.43
N ASN A 315 5.30 -11.48 21.46
CA ASN A 315 4.42 -10.33 21.65
C ASN A 315 2.98 -10.74 22.00
N LEU A 316 2.39 -11.68 21.28
CA LEU A 316 1.04 -12.19 21.59
C LEU A 316 0.93 -12.75 23.02
N LYS A 317 1.98 -13.41 23.52
CA LYS A 317 2.06 -13.87 24.92
C LYS A 317 2.04 -12.73 25.93
N ARG A 318 2.67 -11.58 25.61
CA ARG A 318 2.62 -10.40 26.47
C ARG A 318 1.25 -9.72 26.40
N VAL A 319 0.66 -9.67 25.21
CA VAL A 319 -0.67 -9.08 25.00
C VAL A 319 -1.75 -9.88 25.74
N ILE A 320 -1.76 -11.22 25.62
CA ILE A 320 -2.78 -12.06 26.29
C ILE A 320 -2.76 -11.92 27.81
N ASP A 321 -1.58 -11.76 28.42
CA ASP A 321 -1.43 -11.53 29.87
C ASP A 321 -2.06 -10.20 30.33
N ASN A 322 -2.22 -9.23 29.42
CA ASN A 322 -2.78 -7.91 29.70
C ASN A 322 -4.17 -7.70 29.10
N LEU A 323 -4.65 -8.61 28.24
CA LEU A 323 -5.82 -8.36 27.40
C LEU A 323 -7.07 -8.03 28.21
N VAL A 324 -7.30 -8.72 29.33
CA VAL A 324 -8.43 -8.40 30.23
C VAL A 324 -8.34 -6.96 30.72
N ALA A 325 -7.17 -6.49 31.13
CA ALA A 325 -6.99 -5.15 31.66
C ALA A 325 -7.12 -4.07 30.57
N TRP A 326 -6.74 -4.38 29.33
CA TRP A 326 -6.76 -3.43 28.20
C TRP A 326 -8.12 -3.31 27.51
N THR A 327 -9.02 -4.29 27.71
CA THR A 327 -10.25 -4.39 26.91
C THR A 327 -11.52 -4.51 27.76
N THR A 328 -11.46 -4.18 29.05
CA THR A 328 -12.63 -4.27 29.92
C THR A 328 -12.77 -3.03 30.79
N ASP A 329 -14.02 -2.57 30.93
CA ASP A 329 -14.39 -1.43 31.78
C ASP A 329 -15.34 -1.88 32.90
N PRO A 330 -15.21 -1.30 34.12
CA PRO A 330 -16.12 -1.62 35.21
C PRO A 330 -17.58 -1.31 34.87
N GLY A 331 -18.41 -2.37 34.80
CA GLY A 331 -19.86 -2.25 34.55
C GLY A 331 -20.27 -2.57 33.11
N GLU A 332 -19.32 -2.72 32.19
CA GLU A 332 -19.55 -3.17 30.83
C GLU A 332 -19.46 -4.71 30.71
N ASP A 333 -19.89 -5.25 29.58
CA ASP A 333 -19.71 -6.68 29.28
C ASP A 333 -18.31 -6.99 28.73
N TYR A 334 -18.05 -8.25 28.37
CA TYR A 334 -16.76 -8.71 27.88
C TYR A 334 -16.73 -8.83 26.35
N ALA A 335 -17.55 -8.08 25.61
CA ALA A 335 -17.64 -8.22 24.15
C ALA A 335 -16.32 -7.88 23.43
N ASP A 336 -15.66 -6.78 23.78
CA ASP A 336 -14.35 -6.41 23.20
C ASP A 336 -13.26 -7.44 23.57
N LEU A 337 -13.23 -7.91 24.83
CA LEU A 337 -12.34 -8.99 25.26
C LEU A 337 -12.56 -10.27 24.45
N ALA A 338 -13.81 -10.69 24.27
CA ALA A 338 -14.14 -11.91 23.55
C ALA A 338 -13.75 -11.80 22.05
N GLU A 339 -13.96 -10.63 21.44
CA GLU A 339 -13.51 -10.36 20.07
C GLU A 339 -11.99 -10.44 19.96
N LEU A 340 -11.27 -9.63 20.74
CA LEU A 340 -9.80 -9.51 20.64
C LEU A 340 -9.11 -10.81 21.03
N TYR A 341 -9.65 -11.58 21.96
CA TYR A 341 -9.14 -12.91 22.28
C TYR A 341 -9.27 -13.86 21.07
N GLY A 342 -10.42 -13.85 20.38
CA GLY A 342 -10.62 -14.64 19.17
C GLY A 342 -9.66 -14.24 18.04
N GLU A 343 -9.47 -12.94 17.84
CA GLU A 343 -8.52 -12.41 16.85
C GLU A 343 -7.07 -12.71 17.22
N LEU A 344 -6.70 -12.68 18.50
CA LEU A 344 -5.37 -13.07 18.99
C LEU A 344 -5.07 -14.54 18.67
N VAL A 345 -6.04 -15.44 18.91
CA VAL A 345 -5.89 -16.87 18.56
C VAL A 345 -5.72 -17.05 17.05
N PHE A 346 -6.46 -16.28 16.25
CA PHE A 346 -6.29 -16.30 14.79
C PHE A 346 -4.91 -15.76 14.36
N GLN A 347 -4.42 -14.70 15.00
CA GLN A 347 -3.09 -14.16 14.74
C GLN A 347 -1.99 -15.16 15.12
N TRP A 348 -2.15 -15.86 16.24
CA TRP A 348 -1.24 -16.94 16.63
C TRP A 348 -1.21 -18.05 15.57
N TYR A 349 -2.37 -18.48 15.10
CA TYR A 349 -2.47 -19.46 14.03
C TYR A 349 -1.78 -18.99 12.74
N ARG A 350 -1.95 -17.71 12.39
CA ARG A 350 -1.31 -17.10 11.23
C ARG A 350 0.22 -17.17 11.31
N TYR A 351 0.84 -16.75 12.42
CA TYR A 351 2.29 -16.83 12.60
C TYR A 351 2.83 -18.27 12.55
N VAL A 352 2.10 -19.23 13.14
CA VAL A 352 2.46 -20.65 12.99
C VAL A 352 2.33 -21.10 11.53
N GLY A 353 1.31 -20.60 10.81
CA GLY A 353 1.10 -20.86 9.39
C GLY A 353 2.26 -20.38 8.51
N HIS A 354 2.82 -19.19 8.80
CA HIS A 354 3.97 -18.66 8.07
C HIS A 354 5.17 -19.62 8.10
N VAL A 355 5.45 -20.19 9.27
CA VAL A 355 6.51 -21.20 9.45
C VAL A 355 6.15 -22.53 8.78
N ALA A 356 4.88 -22.95 8.87
CA ALA A 356 4.42 -24.21 8.30
C ALA A 356 4.50 -24.24 6.77
N ALA A 357 4.53 -23.08 6.11
CA ALA A 357 4.70 -22.96 4.65
C ALA A 357 6.13 -23.27 4.18
N ILE A 358 7.13 -23.21 5.07
CA ILE A 358 8.55 -23.38 4.70
C ILE A 358 8.85 -24.82 4.23
N PRO A 359 8.51 -25.89 4.99
CA PRO A 359 8.83 -27.25 4.55
C PRO A 359 8.01 -27.63 3.32
N GLY A 360 8.69 -27.81 2.18
CA GLY A 360 8.05 -28.12 0.91
C GLY A 360 7.52 -26.92 0.14
N GLY A 361 7.78 -25.69 0.61
CA GLY A 361 7.54 -24.46 -0.14
C GLY A 361 8.36 -24.41 -1.44
N VAL A 362 7.84 -23.69 -2.44
CA VAL A 362 8.46 -23.52 -3.75
C VAL A 362 8.91 -22.09 -3.91
N TYR A 363 10.22 -21.87 -3.87
CA TYR A 363 10.83 -20.57 -4.06
C TYR A 363 10.83 -20.19 -5.54
N VAL A 364 10.21 -19.06 -5.86
CA VAL A 364 10.04 -18.57 -7.23
C VAL A 364 10.82 -17.27 -7.40
N ASP A 365 11.89 -17.33 -8.18
CA ASP A 365 12.62 -16.15 -8.64
C ASP A 365 12.38 -15.97 -10.14
N LEU A 366 11.62 -14.93 -10.51
CA LEU A 366 11.42 -14.57 -11.91
C LEU A 366 12.72 -13.96 -12.46
N LYS A 367 13.17 -14.47 -13.61
CA LYS A 367 14.37 -13.97 -14.29
C LYS A 367 13.98 -13.25 -15.58
N THR A 368 14.51 -12.06 -15.75
CA THR A 368 14.54 -11.31 -17.01
C THR A 368 15.79 -11.73 -17.80
N ALA A 369 15.65 -11.96 -19.10
CA ALA A 369 16.71 -12.45 -19.98
C ALA A 369 17.28 -11.35 -20.87
#